data_AF-A0A2W6BQP6-F1
#
_entry.id   AF-A0A2W6BQP6-F1
#
_cell.length_a   1.000
_cell.length_b   1.000
_cell.length_c   1.000
_cell.angle_alpha   90.00
_cell.angle_beta   90.00
_cell.angle_gamma   90.00
#
_symmetry.space_group_name_H-M   'P 1'
#
loop_
_entity.id
_entity.type
_entity.pdbx_description
1 polymer ?
#
loop_
_entity_poly.entity_id
_entity_poly.type
_entity_poly.pdbx_seq_one_letter_code
_entity_poly.pdbx_strand_id
1 'polypeptide(L)' 'MKYVNEFRNAKIAQALGAQIAENAHPDRHYKIMEICGGHTHTIYRHGIKDLLPPQVELVHGPGCPVCVLP' A
#
# COMPACT_ATOMS: atom_id res chain seq x y z
N MET A 1 -13.31 0.52 -18.36
CA MET A 1 -13.29 -0.52 -17.30
C MET A 1 -14.04 0.04 -16.11
N LYS A 2 -15.11 -0.63 -15.68
CA LYS A 2 -16.01 -0.14 -14.61
C LYS A 2 -15.18 0.10 -13.33
N TYR A 3 -15.41 1.22 -12.66
CA TYR A 3 -14.74 1.64 -11.40
C TYR A 3 -13.30 2.16 -11.45
N VAL A 4 -12.61 2.18 -12.60
CA VAL A 4 -11.23 2.70 -12.66
C VAL A 4 -11.17 4.17 -12.26
N ASN A 5 -12.09 5.00 -12.75
CA ASN A 5 -12.10 6.44 -12.45
C ASN A 5 -12.59 6.75 -11.03
N GLU A 6 -13.40 5.87 -10.45
CA GLU A 6 -13.96 6.04 -9.10
C GLU A 6 -12.90 5.77 -8.03
N PHE A 7 -12.12 4.69 -8.18
CA PHE A 7 -11.11 4.32 -7.20
C PHE A 7 -9.72 4.91 -7.47
N ARG A 8 -9.38 5.23 -8.73
CA ARG A 8 -8.10 5.88 -9.07
C ARG A 8 -8.23 7.41 -8.93
N ASN A 9 -8.36 7.88 -7.69
CA ASN A 9 -8.57 9.29 -7.37
C ASN A 9 -7.56 9.78 -6.32
N ALA A 10 -6.76 10.79 -6.69
CA ALA A 10 -5.71 11.34 -5.82
C ALA A 10 -6.28 11.99 -4.55
N LYS A 11 -7.45 12.65 -4.62
CA LYS A 11 -8.07 13.30 -3.46
C LYS A 11 -8.49 12.26 -2.42
N ILE A 12 -9.08 11.15 -2.87
CA ILE A 12 -9.47 10.05 -1.99
C ILE A 12 -8.22 9.39 -1.38
N ALA A 13 -7.18 9.15 -2.17
CA ALA A 13 -5.93 8.57 -1.69
C ALA A 13 -5.25 9.45 -0.61
N GLN A 14 -5.19 10.76 -0.81
CA GLN A 14 -4.65 11.70 0.18
C GLN A 14 -5.49 11.73 1.46
N ALA A 15 -6.81 11.76 1.34
CA ALA A 15 -7.71 11.73 2.49
C ALA A 15 -7.54 10.45 3.31
N LEU A 16 -7.41 9.29 2.64
CA LEU A 16 -7.15 8.01 3.31
C LEU A 16 -5.77 7.98 3.98
N GLY A 17 -4.72 8.52 3.34
CA GLY A 17 -3.39 8.64 3.96
C GLY A 17 -3.41 9.46 5.24
N ALA A 18 -4.14 10.58 5.24
CA ALA A 18 -4.34 11.41 6.43
C ALA A 18 -5.09 10.65 7.54
N GLN A 19 -6.16 9.92 7.20
CA GLN A 19 -6.88 9.10 8.17
C GLN A 19 -6.01 7.97 8.76
N ILE A 20 -5.17 7.33 7.94
CA ILE A 20 -4.23 6.32 8.42
C ILE A 20 -3.24 6.95 9.40
N ALA A 21 -2.71 8.13 9.09
CA ALA A 21 -1.81 8.86 9.98
C ALA A 21 -2.46 9.25 11.32
N GLU A 22 -3.74 9.65 11.31
CA GLU A 22 -4.49 9.98 12.53
C GLU A 22 -4.75 8.74 13.43
N ASN A 23 -4.96 7.56 12.82
CA ASN A 23 -5.26 6.33 13.57
C ASN A 23 -4.00 5.52 13.95
N ALA A 24 -2.84 5.82 13.36
CA ALA A 24 -1.60 5.13 13.69
C ALA A 24 -1.09 5.57 15.07
N HIS A 25 -0.95 4.62 16.00
CA HIS A 25 -0.38 4.92 17.31
C HIS A 25 1.12 5.24 17.17
N PRO A 26 1.61 6.34 17.78
CA PRO A 26 3.01 6.78 17.63
C PRO A 26 4.02 5.77 18.22
N ASP A 27 3.62 5.02 19.24
CA ASP A 27 4.49 4.06 19.95
C ASP A 27 4.46 2.66 19.34
N ARG A 28 3.76 2.46 18.22
CA ARG A 28 3.62 1.16 17.58
C ARG A 28 4.16 1.19 16.16
N HIS A 29 4.93 0.16 15.81
CA HIS A 29 5.35 -0.10 14.43
C HIS A 29 4.45 -1.15 13.79
N TYR A 30 3.87 -0.83 12.63
CA TYR A 30 2.97 -1.70 11.89
C TYR A 30 3.68 -2.25 10.66
N LYS A 31 3.71 -3.58 10.54
CA LYS A 31 4.22 -4.24 9.33
C LYS A 31 3.07 -4.88 8.59
N ILE A 32 2.82 -4.44 7.36
CA ILE A 32 1.73 -4.93 6.52
C ILE A 32 2.36 -5.65 5.34
N MET A 33 2.16 -6.97 5.27
CA MET A 33 2.70 -7.77 4.17
C MET A 33 1.66 -7.94 3.06
N GLU A 34 2.07 -7.67 1.83
CA GLU A 34 1.33 -8.06 0.63
C GLU A 34 1.98 -9.29 -0.01
N ILE A 35 1.18 -10.09 -0.72
CA ILE A 35 1.61 -11.31 -1.41
C ILE A 35 1.05 -11.38 -2.84
N CYS A 36 1.01 -10.24 -3.51
CA CYS A 36 0.53 -10.13 -4.88
C CYS A 36 1.40 -9.15 -5.65
N GLY A 37 2.12 -9.63 -6.67
CA GLY A 37 2.96 -8.77 -7.50
C GLY A 37 2.23 -7.57 -8.11
N GLY A 38 0.91 -7.66 -8.33
CA GLY A 38 0.08 -6.53 -8.76
C GLY A 38 -0.05 -5.42 -7.71
N HIS A 39 -0.11 -5.77 -6.42
CA HIS A 39 -0.06 -4.80 -5.33
C HIS A 39 1.32 -4.18 -5.22
N THR A 40 2.39 -4.97 -5.27
CA THR A 40 3.77 -4.46 -5.33
C THR A 40 3.90 -3.43 -6.44
N HIS A 41 3.49 -3.77 -7.66
CA HIS A 41 3.53 -2.86 -8.81
C HIS A 41 2.75 -1.57 -8.55
N THR A 42 1.54 -1.66 -8.00
CA THR A 42 0.68 -0.51 -7.71
C THR A 42 1.29 0.41 -6.65
N ILE A 43 1.84 -0.16 -5.57
CA ILE A 43 2.49 0.57 -4.47
C ILE A 43 3.63 1.43 -5.01
N TYR A 44 4.53 0.82 -5.78
CA TYR A 44 5.68 1.54 -6.35
C TYR A 44 5.29 2.52 -7.46
N ARG A 45 4.40 2.11 -8.36
CA ARG A 45 3.95 2.96 -9.47
C ARG A 45 3.29 4.26 -9.02
N HIS A 46 2.56 4.21 -7.91
CA HIS A 46 1.79 5.33 -7.39
C HIS A 46 2.37 5.96 -6.13
N GLY A 47 3.55 5.53 -5.68
CA GLY A 47 4.20 6.10 -4.49
C GLY A 47 3.35 5.95 -3.22
N ILE A 48 2.59 4.86 -3.08
CA ILE A 48 1.67 4.68 -1.93
C ILE A 48 2.43 4.69 -0.61
N LYS A 49 3.67 4.22 -0.60
CA LYS A 49 4.56 4.26 0.58
C LYS A 49 4.74 5.69 1.11
N ASP A 50 4.79 6.68 0.23
CA ASP A 50 5.02 8.08 0.60
C ASP A 50 3.77 8.75 1.18
N LEU A 51 2.60 8.13 1.03
CA LEU A 51 1.34 8.58 1.64
C LEU A 51 1.12 8.01 3.05
N LEU A 52 1.94 7.05 3.48
CA LEU A 52 1.80 6.37 4.76
C LEU A 52 2.68 7.04 5.83
N PRO A 53 2.24 7.03 7.09
CA PRO A 53 3.02 7.60 8.17
C PRO A 53 4.21 6.67 8.48
N PRO A 54 5.31 7.16 9.08
CA PRO A 54 6.56 6.41 9.21
C PRO A 54 6.45 5.14 10.07
N GLN A 55 5.39 5.03 10.88
CA GLN A 55 5.09 3.85 11.68
C GLN A 55 4.57 2.67 10.85
N VAL A 56 4.18 2.88 9.59
CA VAL A 56 3.63 1.85 8.72
C VAL A 56 4.66 1.43 7.68
N GLU A 57 5.16 0.21 7.84
CA GLU A 57 6.07 -0.45 6.91
C GLU A 57 5.29 -1.42 6.02
N LEU A 58 5.40 -1.23 4.70
CA LEU A 58 4.92 -2.19 3.72
C LEU A 58 6.00 -3.25 3.47
N VAL A 59 5.64 -4.51 3.66
CA VAL A 59 6.51 -5.67 3.44
C VAL A 59 6.06 -6.40 2.17
N HIS A 60 7.01 -6.68 1.29
CA HIS A 60 6.75 -7.37 0.02
C HIS A 60 7.05 -8.86 0.18
N GLY A 61 5.99 -9.66 0.23
CA GLY A 61 6.09 -11.12 0.35
C GLY A 61 6.32 -11.82 -0.99
N PRO A 62 6.33 -13.17 -0.99
CA PRO A 62 6.50 -13.99 -2.19
C PRO A 62 5.25 -14.01 -3.10
N GLY A 63 4.85 -12.85 -3.62
CA GLY A 63 3.63 -12.66 -4.41
C GLY A 63 3.76 -12.98 -5.91
N CYS A 64 4.88 -13.56 -6.32
CA CYS A 64 5.19 -13.88 -7.71
C CYS A 64 5.30 -15.41 -7.87
N PRO A 65 4.31 -16.08 -8.47
CA PRO A 65 4.29 -17.55 -8.56
C PRO A 65 5.48 -18.12 -9.33
N VAL A 66 5.99 -17.39 -10.34
CA VAL A 66 7.17 -17.78 -11.11
C VAL A 66 8.46 -17.61 -10.30
N CYS A 67 8.52 -16.62 -9.42
CA CYS A 67 9.73 -16.31 -8.65
C CYS A 67 10.00 -17.30 -7.50
N VAL A 68 9.01 -18.14 -7.17
CA VAL A 68 9.07 -19.14 -6.09
C VAL A 68 8.99 -20.58 -6.60
N LEU A 69 9.17 -20.78 -7.90
CA LEU A 69 9.33 -22.13 -8.43
C LEU A 69 10.57 -22.78 -7.81
N PRO A 70 10.49 -24.08 -7.42
CA PRO A 70 11.62 -24.80 -6.83
C PRO A 70 12.79 -24.97 -7.80
#